data_AF-A0A9N9D8D7-F1
#
_entry.id   AF-A0A9N9D8D7-F1
#
_cell.length_a   1.000
_cell.length_b   1.000
_cell.length_c   1.000
_cell.angle_alpha   90.00
_cell.angle_beta   90.00
_cell.angle_gamma   90.00
#
_symmetry.space_group_name_H-M   'P 1'
#
loop_
_entity.id
_entity.type
_entity.pdbx_description
1 polymer ?
#
loop_
_entity_poly.entity_id
_entity_poly.type
_entity_poly.pdbx_seq_one_letter_code
_entity_poly.pdbx_strand_id
1 'polypeptide(L)'
;MVNAQEYVEKNFDKSVSTIVAIGKDLEGDIDLSEYPNLTVVDFGCNLALTSLKLAPLTKITYISTFGTGIIDFSFYSSTPDIRHCCLNNVGNTDQNNPLLAQVIRDTCRAGLKAKSELQELAQLILSKQPYDFLKLKQEMIKFKSQELPKISNKLSEQKKDEIAEHFTHQITSSFGTTRNDQVKEAAKTYINKLDNFEGIDTQCATLFDDSLKNAFQTVTTNAYNKGQEYWAEFWGHYLCRRVYQEKLALKNINQEKITQLQTKIQQLQQQIQQLQM
;
A
#
# COMPACT_ATOMS: atom_id res chain seq x y z
N MET A 1 21.47 -25.94 -2.77
CA MET A 1 20.30 -25.80 -1.91
C MET A 1 20.41 -26.76 -0.75
N VAL A 2 19.95 -26.33 0.42
CA VAL A 2 20.00 -27.06 1.69
C VAL A 2 18.55 -27.19 2.19
N ASN A 3 18.14 -28.39 2.61
CA ASN A 3 16.82 -28.56 3.19
C ASN A 3 16.65 -27.65 4.42
N ALA A 4 15.61 -26.80 4.41
CA ALA A 4 15.40 -25.79 5.44
C ALA A 4 15.17 -26.37 6.84
N GLN A 5 14.37 -27.44 6.94
CA GLN A 5 14.04 -28.08 8.21
C GLN A 5 15.28 -28.75 8.82
N GLU A 6 16.00 -29.55 8.03
CA GLU A 6 17.24 -30.21 8.47
C GLU A 6 18.30 -29.19 8.91
N TYR A 7 18.44 -28.08 8.17
CA TYR A 7 19.34 -27.01 8.56
C TYR A 7 18.97 -26.46 9.94
N VAL A 8 17.68 -26.20 10.18
CA VAL A 8 17.26 -25.61 11.45
C VAL A 8 17.42 -26.57 12.62
N GLU A 9 17.02 -27.83 12.48
CA GLU A 9 17.18 -28.85 13.51
C GLU A 9 18.65 -29.15 13.85
N LYS A 10 19.54 -29.02 12.87
CA LYS A 10 20.98 -29.23 13.09
C LYS A 10 21.66 -28.04 13.79
N ASN A 11 21.18 -26.82 13.55
CA ASN A 11 21.90 -25.60 13.96
C ASN A 11 21.27 -24.87 15.15
N PHE A 12 20.03 -25.19 15.52
CA PHE A 12 19.31 -24.49 16.59
C PHE A 12 18.66 -25.48 17.56
N ASP A 13 18.94 -25.29 18.85
CA ASP A 13 18.29 -26.04 19.92
C ASP A 13 16.83 -25.58 20.09
N LYS A 14 15.94 -26.48 20.52
CA LYS A 14 14.50 -26.19 20.67
C LYS A 14 14.21 -25.09 21.71
N SER A 15 15.14 -24.78 22.59
CA SER A 15 15.01 -23.71 23.59
C SER A 15 15.33 -22.30 23.08
N VAL A 16 15.86 -22.14 21.86
CA VAL A 16 16.30 -20.83 21.37
C VAL A 16 15.16 -19.82 21.27
N SER A 17 15.50 -18.55 21.49
CA SER A 17 14.59 -17.42 21.31
C SER A 17 14.74 -16.71 19.97
N THR A 18 15.80 -17.03 19.21
CA THR A 18 16.16 -16.36 17.96
C THR A 18 16.67 -17.37 16.96
N ILE A 19 16.12 -17.35 15.74
CA ILE A 19 16.65 -18.07 14.58
C ILE A 19 16.93 -17.04 13.48
N VAL A 20 18.18 -17.03 13.01
CA VAL A 20 18.63 -16.19 11.88
C VAL A 20 19.38 -17.09 10.90
N ALA A 21 18.80 -17.28 9.72
CA ALA A 21 19.32 -18.13 8.66
C ALA A 21 19.23 -17.43 7.29
N ILE A 22 19.69 -16.18 7.23
CA ILE A 22 19.67 -15.35 6.03
C ILE A 22 20.66 -15.89 4.98
N GLY A 23 20.20 -16.02 3.73
CA GLY A 23 21.06 -16.32 2.58
C GLY A 23 21.81 -17.65 2.69
N LYS A 24 21.16 -18.66 3.28
CA LYS A 24 21.74 -20.00 3.50
C LYS A 24 21.42 -20.98 2.37
N ASP A 25 20.82 -20.49 1.28
CA ASP A 25 20.38 -21.29 0.15
C ASP A 25 19.39 -22.38 0.60
N LEU A 26 18.48 -22.02 1.52
CA LEU A 26 17.50 -22.94 2.08
C LEU A 26 16.36 -23.18 1.09
N GLU A 27 15.90 -24.43 1.01
CA GLU A 27 14.77 -24.85 0.19
C GLU A 27 13.71 -25.64 0.98
N GLY A 28 12.49 -25.62 0.44
CA GLY A 28 11.37 -26.41 0.93
C GLY A 28 10.60 -25.73 2.06
N ASP A 29 10.02 -26.57 2.92
CA ASP A 29 9.09 -26.17 3.97
C ASP A 29 9.77 -26.16 5.34
N ILE A 30 9.36 -25.25 6.22
CA ILE A 30 9.85 -25.19 7.60
C ILE A 30 8.72 -25.16 8.62
N ASP A 31 8.80 -26.05 9.62
CA ASP A 31 7.90 -26.11 10.76
C ASP A 31 8.67 -25.79 12.05
N LEU A 32 8.39 -24.61 12.60
CA LEU A 32 8.94 -24.14 13.86
C LEU A 32 8.00 -24.36 15.06
N SER A 33 6.97 -25.20 14.93
CA SER A 33 6.00 -25.44 16.00
C SER A 33 6.64 -25.99 17.29
N GLU A 34 7.80 -26.63 17.18
CA GLU A 34 8.53 -27.21 18.32
C GLU A 34 9.50 -26.23 19.00
N TYR A 35 9.51 -24.95 18.62
CA TYR A 35 10.39 -23.93 19.21
C TYR A 35 9.57 -22.93 20.04
N PRO A 36 9.15 -23.28 21.28
CA PRO A 36 8.15 -22.53 22.05
C PRO A 36 8.64 -21.15 22.53
N ASN A 37 9.94 -20.91 22.53
CA ASN A 37 10.55 -19.68 23.06
C ASN A 37 10.88 -18.64 21.98
N LEU A 38 10.57 -18.92 20.70
CA LEU A 38 10.94 -18.01 19.62
C LEU A 38 10.29 -16.63 19.77
N THR A 39 11.14 -15.62 19.62
CA THR A 39 10.79 -14.20 19.61
C THR A 39 11.21 -13.51 18.32
N VAL A 40 12.24 -14.05 17.64
CA VAL A 40 12.83 -13.51 16.42
C VAL A 40 13.05 -14.63 15.41
N VAL A 41 12.53 -14.45 14.19
CA VAL A 41 12.69 -15.38 13.08
C VAL A 41 13.11 -14.61 11.83
N ASP A 42 14.27 -14.93 11.26
CA ASP A 42 14.79 -14.31 10.04
C ASP A 42 15.32 -15.35 9.05
N PHE A 43 14.59 -15.54 7.94
CA PHE A 43 14.94 -16.42 6.83
C PHE A 43 15.15 -15.66 5.52
N GLY A 44 15.55 -14.40 5.59
CA GLY A 44 15.76 -13.58 4.40
C GLY A 44 16.66 -14.21 3.33
N CYS A 45 16.48 -13.82 2.07
CA CYS A 45 17.29 -14.26 0.93
C CYS A 45 17.36 -15.79 0.72
N ASN A 46 16.29 -16.53 1.01
CA ASN A 46 16.19 -17.96 0.69
C ASN A 46 15.06 -18.19 -0.33
N LEU A 47 15.36 -17.94 -1.61
CA LEU A 47 14.36 -17.91 -2.70
C LEU A 47 13.56 -19.21 -2.85
N ALA A 48 14.18 -20.36 -2.56
CA ALA A 48 13.56 -21.68 -2.66
C ALA A 48 12.77 -22.10 -1.40
N LEU A 49 12.70 -21.26 -0.36
CA LEU A 49 11.91 -21.52 0.83
C LEU A 49 10.43 -21.22 0.55
N THR A 50 9.56 -22.22 0.62
CA THR A 50 8.18 -22.17 0.09
C THR A 50 7.10 -22.02 1.14
N SER A 51 7.33 -22.46 2.38
CA SER A 51 6.37 -22.30 3.47
C SER A 51 7.03 -22.10 4.82
N LEU A 52 6.31 -21.49 5.75
CA LEU A 52 6.70 -21.30 7.15
C LEU A 52 5.50 -21.57 8.03
N LYS A 53 5.65 -22.53 8.95
CA LYS A 53 4.67 -22.83 9.97
C LYS A 53 5.20 -22.47 11.36
N LEU A 54 4.34 -21.82 12.14
CA LEU A 54 4.63 -21.39 13.50
C LEU A 54 3.60 -22.02 14.45
N ALA A 55 4.02 -22.35 15.66
CA ALA A 55 3.08 -22.76 16.70
C ALA A 55 2.09 -21.62 17.02
N PRO A 56 0.83 -21.95 17.34
CA PRO A 56 -0.12 -20.97 17.85
C PRO A 56 0.43 -20.29 19.09
N LEU A 57 0.26 -18.97 19.20
CA LEU A 57 0.65 -18.17 20.38
C LEU A 57 2.16 -18.10 20.62
N THR A 58 2.97 -18.17 19.55
CA THR A 58 4.40 -17.90 19.64
C THR A 58 4.66 -16.43 20.02
N LYS A 59 5.61 -16.20 20.92
CA LYS A 59 6.02 -14.86 21.42
C LYS A 59 6.80 -14.05 20.38
N ILE A 60 6.57 -14.30 19.09
CA ILE A 60 7.33 -13.73 17.99
C ILE A 60 6.98 -12.25 17.88
N THR A 61 8.00 -11.41 18.01
CA THR A 61 7.91 -9.95 17.89
C THR A 61 8.53 -9.45 16.59
N TYR A 62 9.43 -10.24 15.98
CA TYR A 62 10.08 -9.95 14.72
C TYR A 62 10.02 -11.16 13.79
N ILE A 63 9.57 -10.93 12.56
CA ILE A 63 9.64 -11.90 11.48
C ILE A 63 10.18 -11.28 10.19
N SER A 64 11.09 -11.97 9.53
CA SER A 64 11.52 -11.61 8.20
C SER A 64 11.60 -12.82 7.28
N THR A 65 10.93 -12.68 6.14
CA THR A 65 10.92 -13.67 5.05
C THR A 65 11.20 -12.95 3.72
N PHE A 66 12.03 -11.90 3.75
CA PHE A 66 12.28 -11.13 2.54
C PHE A 66 13.05 -11.96 1.51
N GLY A 67 12.70 -11.90 0.23
CA GLY A 67 13.39 -12.67 -0.80
C GLY A 67 13.24 -14.19 -0.63
N THR A 68 12.08 -14.66 -0.16
CA THR A 68 11.74 -16.10 -0.12
C THR A 68 10.62 -16.46 -1.10
N GLY A 69 10.37 -17.75 -1.31
CA GLY A 69 9.26 -18.26 -2.11
C GLY A 69 7.94 -18.40 -1.35
N ILE A 70 7.85 -17.89 -0.11
CA ILE A 70 6.67 -18.05 0.74
C ILE A 70 5.49 -17.24 0.20
N ILE A 71 4.37 -17.93 -0.04
CA ILE A 71 3.11 -17.32 -0.50
C ILE A 71 1.97 -17.45 0.51
N ASP A 72 2.07 -18.40 1.46
CA ASP A 72 1.11 -18.56 2.55
C ASP A 72 1.58 -17.79 3.79
N PHE A 73 0.73 -16.87 4.24
CA PHE A 73 0.94 -16.00 5.39
C PHE A 73 -0.06 -16.27 6.52
N SER A 74 -0.73 -17.43 6.49
CA SER A 74 -1.71 -17.85 7.50
C SER A 74 -1.16 -17.81 8.93
N PHE A 75 0.15 -18.00 9.11
CA PHE A 75 0.85 -17.92 10.40
C PHE A 75 0.74 -16.54 11.10
N TYR A 76 0.41 -15.45 10.39
CA TYR A 76 0.15 -14.15 11.02
C TYR A 76 -1.12 -14.15 11.88
N SER A 77 -2.12 -14.96 11.52
CA SER A 77 -3.36 -15.04 12.27
C SER A 77 -3.17 -15.63 13.67
N SER A 78 -2.13 -16.44 13.85
CA SER A 78 -1.79 -17.14 15.08
C SER A 78 -0.68 -16.46 15.90
N THR A 79 -0.15 -15.31 15.43
CA THR A 79 0.96 -14.56 16.03
C THR A 79 0.61 -13.07 16.22
N PRO A 80 -0.31 -12.75 17.15
CA PRO A 80 -0.81 -11.38 17.32
C PRO A 80 0.25 -10.37 17.80
N ASP A 81 1.38 -10.82 18.36
CA ASP A 81 2.37 -9.93 18.97
C ASP A 81 3.50 -9.48 18.02
N ILE A 82 3.40 -9.78 16.72
CA ILE A 82 4.41 -9.36 15.74
C ILE A 82 4.41 -7.84 15.59
N ARG A 83 5.52 -7.21 15.99
CA ARG A 83 5.73 -5.75 15.90
C ARG A 83 6.48 -5.37 14.63
N HIS A 84 7.40 -6.24 14.19
CA HIS A 84 8.28 -6.00 13.05
C HIS A 84 8.14 -7.13 12.03
N CYS A 85 7.89 -6.75 10.78
CA CYS A 85 7.54 -7.65 9.71
C CYS A 85 8.18 -7.16 8.40
N CYS A 86 9.10 -7.96 7.86
CA CYS A 86 9.80 -7.67 6.61
C CYS A 86 9.49 -8.76 5.56
N LEU A 87 8.64 -8.39 4.60
CA LEU A 87 8.05 -9.25 3.56
C LEU A 87 8.38 -8.73 2.14
N ASN A 88 9.54 -8.13 1.95
CA ASN A 88 9.88 -7.63 0.62
C ASN A 88 10.24 -8.80 -0.30
N ASN A 89 9.75 -8.80 -1.54
CA ASN A 89 10.11 -9.79 -2.57
C ASN A 89 9.80 -11.26 -2.18
N VAL A 90 8.65 -11.52 -1.57
CA VAL A 90 8.19 -12.89 -1.25
C VAL A 90 7.38 -13.47 -2.42
N GLY A 91 7.43 -14.79 -2.58
CA GLY A 91 6.56 -15.56 -3.48
C GLY A 91 7.16 -15.97 -4.82
N ASN A 92 8.48 -15.80 -5.00
CA ASN A 92 9.20 -16.18 -6.23
C ASN A 92 8.52 -15.72 -7.54
N THR A 93 7.88 -14.55 -7.51
CA THR A 93 7.29 -13.94 -8.70
C THR A 93 8.21 -12.82 -9.17
N ASP A 94 8.58 -12.85 -10.45
CA ASP A 94 9.23 -11.73 -11.18
C ASP A 94 8.43 -10.41 -11.10
N GLN A 95 7.26 -10.44 -10.48
CA GLN A 95 6.47 -9.30 -10.07
C GLN A 95 6.57 -9.15 -8.55
N ASN A 96 7.43 -8.24 -8.11
CA ASN A 96 7.34 -7.60 -6.81
C ASN A 96 5.87 -7.32 -6.48
N ASN A 97 5.27 -8.03 -5.51
CA ASN A 97 3.94 -7.69 -5.00
C ASN A 97 4.05 -7.10 -3.57
N PRO A 98 4.70 -5.92 -3.41
CA PRO A 98 4.76 -5.21 -2.14
C PRO A 98 3.36 -4.84 -1.63
N LEU A 99 2.35 -4.83 -2.53
CA LEU A 99 0.94 -4.64 -2.19
C LEU A 99 0.40 -5.76 -1.31
N LEU A 100 0.72 -7.04 -1.60
CA LEU A 100 0.25 -8.17 -0.79
C LEU A 100 0.89 -8.14 0.60
N ALA A 101 2.20 -7.92 0.66
CA ALA A 101 2.94 -7.73 1.91
C ALA A 101 2.45 -6.51 2.71
N GLN A 102 2.03 -5.44 2.04
CA GLN A 102 1.49 -4.24 2.68
C GLN A 102 0.05 -4.45 3.15
N VAL A 103 -0.80 -5.09 2.36
CA VAL A 103 -2.17 -5.45 2.75
C VAL A 103 -2.17 -6.40 3.94
N ILE A 104 -1.27 -7.38 3.99
CA ILE A 104 -1.13 -8.27 5.16
C ILE A 104 -0.67 -7.47 6.39
N ARG A 105 0.35 -6.61 6.25
CA ARG A 105 0.81 -5.72 7.34
C ARG A 105 -0.30 -4.79 7.83
N ASP A 106 -1.08 -4.21 6.93
CA ASP A 106 -2.14 -3.27 7.24
C ASP A 106 -3.35 -3.97 7.86
N THR A 107 -3.67 -5.19 7.41
CA THR A 107 -4.74 -6.02 7.98
C THR A 107 -4.39 -6.49 9.39
N CYS A 108 -3.14 -6.90 9.62
CA CYS A 108 -2.64 -7.28 10.94
C CYS A 108 -2.61 -6.07 11.90
N ARG A 109 -2.15 -4.91 11.44
CA ARG A 109 -2.14 -3.66 12.25
C ARG A 109 -3.55 -3.16 12.55
N ALA A 110 -4.46 -3.22 11.58
CA ALA A 110 -5.85 -2.81 11.78
C ALA A 110 -6.57 -3.73 12.78
N GLY A 111 -6.30 -5.05 12.75
CA GLY A 111 -6.84 -6.01 13.70
C GLY A 111 -6.34 -5.79 15.14
N LEU A 112 -5.05 -5.52 15.33
CA LEU A 112 -4.44 -5.32 16.67
C LEU A 112 -4.76 -3.96 17.28
N LYS A 113 -4.77 -2.90 16.47
CA LYS A 113 -5.06 -1.55 16.95
C LYS A 113 -6.55 -1.37 17.24
N ALA A 114 -7.43 -1.89 16.38
CA ALA A 114 -8.86 -1.85 16.64
C ALA A 114 -9.24 -2.70 17.86
N LYS A 115 -8.61 -3.86 18.08
CA LYS A 115 -8.95 -4.75 19.20
C LYS A 115 -8.43 -4.23 20.54
N SER A 116 -7.20 -3.70 20.61
CA SER A 116 -6.67 -3.08 21.85
C SER A 116 -7.43 -1.81 22.22
N GLU A 117 -7.69 -0.91 21.27
CA GLU A 117 -8.45 0.32 21.51
C GLU A 117 -9.92 0.03 21.85
N LEU A 118 -10.56 -0.98 21.24
CA LEU A 118 -11.92 -1.42 21.59
C LEU A 118 -12.00 -2.10 22.96
N GLN A 119 -10.96 -2.84 23.36
CA GLN A 119 -10.95 -3.59 24.61
C GLN A 119 -10.64 -2.66 25.81
N GLU A 120 -9.80 -1.64 25.61
CA GLU A 120 -9.62 -0.53 26.55
C GLU A 120 -10.87 0.36 26.63
N LEU A 121 -11.49 0.72 25.50
CA LEU A 121 -12.78 1.43 25.50
C LEU A 121 -13.88 0.63 26.19
N ALA A 122 -13.96 -0.69 25.96
CA ALA A 122 -14.94 -1.55 26.61
C ALA A 122 -14.71 -1.61 28.13
N GLN A 123 -13.47 -1.77 28.59
CA GLN A 123 -13.18 -1.77 30.04
C GLN A 123 -13.40 -0.41 30.71
N LEU A 124 -13.10 0.69 30.00
CA LEU A 124 -13.29 2.05 30.50
C LEU A 124 -14.79 2.40 30.61
N ILE A 125 -15.59 2.02 29.60
CA ILE A 125 -17.04 2.30 29.56
C ILE A 125 -17.82 1.38 30.51
N LEU A 126 -17.39 0.12 30.72
CA LEU A 126 -18.10 -0.83 31.58
C LEU A 126 -17.88 -0.60 33.08
N SER A 127 -16.92 0.24 33.50
CA SER A 127 -16.51 0.31 34.90
C SER A 127 -17.22 1.38 35.75
N LYS A 128 -17.83 2.43 35.19
CA LYS A 128 -18.49 3.49 36.01
C LYS A 128 -19.69 4.17 35.33
N GLN A 129 -20.89 3.82 35.83
CA GLN A 129 -22.22 4.48 35.66
C GLN A 129 -22.96 4.30 34.30
N PRO A 130 -24.32 4.28 34.31
CA PRO A 130 -25.14 3.92 33.15
C PRO A 130 -25.25 5.11 32.21
N TYR A 131 -24.21 5.35 31.41
CA TYR A 131 -24.34 6.21 30.25
C TYR A 131 -25.27 5.55 29.21
N ASP A 132 -26.13 6.35 28.58
CA ASP A 132 -27.01 5.91 27.51
C ASP A 132 -26.17 5.46 26.31
N PHE A 133 -25.80 4.18 26.34
CA PHE A 133 -24.96 3.48 25.38
C PHE A 133 -25.50 3.63 23.95
N LEU A 134 -26.82 3.83 23.83
CA LEU A 134 -27.50 4.02 22.56
C LEU A 134 -27.09 5.36 21.92
N LYS A 135 -27.01 6.43 22.72
CA LYS A 135 -26.66 7.77 22.24
C LYS A 135 -25.19 7.86 21.82
N LEU A 136 -24.27 7.25 22.57
CA LEU A 136 -22.85 7.18 22.20
C LEU A 136 -22.64 6.32 20.94
N LYS A 137 -23.32 5.18 20.85
CA LYS A 137 -23.27 4.31 19.67
C LYS A 137 -23.84 5.03 18.44
N GLN A 138 -24.90 5.80 18.58
CA GLN A 138 -25.46 6.63 17.52
C GLN A 138 -24.50 7.75 17.08
N GLU A 139 -23.85 8.45 18.01
CA GLU A 139 -22.81 9.45 17.72
C GLU A 139 -21.61 8.83 16.99
N MET A 140 -21.12 7.66 17.43
CA MET A 140 -20.04 6.94 16.76
C MET A 140 -20.42 6.44 15.36
N ILE A 141 -21.66 5.97 15.18
CA ILE A 141 -22.18 5.56 13.87
C ILE A 141 -22.30 6.78 12.96
N LYS A 142 -22.79 7.91 13.48
CA LYS A 142 -22.87 9.19 12.75
C LYS A 142 -21.48 9.69 12.35
N PHE A 143 -20.50 9.63 13.25
CA PHE A 143 -19.10 9.98 12.97
C PHE A 143 -18.48 9.06 11.90
N LYS A 144 -18.68 7.74 11.99
CA LYS A 144 -18.19 6.76 10.99
C LYS A 144 -18.88 6.88 9.63
N SER A 145 -20.14 7.29 9.59
CA SER A 145 -20.93 7.37 8.35
C SER A 145 -20.94 8.75 7.70
N GLN A 146 -20.70 9.84 8.45
CA GLN A 146 -20.76 11.22 7.95
C GLN A 146 -19.41 11.97 7.98
N GLU A 147 -18.46 11.64 8.89
CA GLU A 147 -17.21 12.42 9.06
C GLU A 147 -15.93 11.71 8.59
N LEU A 148 -15.94 10.42 8.24
CA LEU A 148 -14.82 9.78 7.54
C LEU A 148 -15.05 9.92 6.03
N PRO A 149 -14.46 10.94 5.35
CA PRO A 149 -14.52 10.98 3.90
C PRO A 149 -13.99 9.66 3.36
N LYS A 150 -14.64 9.12 2.33
CA LYS A 150 -14.00 8.12 1.47
C LYS A 150 -12.83 8.84 0.80
N ILE A 151 -11.68 8.86 1.48
CA ILE A 151 -10.46 9.54 1.05
C ILE A 151 -9.97 8.79 -0.18
N SER A 152 -10.40 9.28 -1.34
CA SER A 152 -9.91 8.83 -2.63
C SER A 152 -8.70 9.68 -3.00
N ASN A 153 -7.62 9.01 -3.37
CA ASN A 153 -6.45 9.66 -3.98
C ASN A 153 -6.58 9.71 -5.52
N LYS A 154 -7.78 9.42 -6.05
CA LYS A 154 -8.09 9.54 -7.47
C LYS A 154 -8.51 10.96 -7.81
N LEU A 155 -8.11 11.40 -8.99
CA LEU A 155 -8.55 12.70 -9.52
C LEU A 155 -10.06 12.67 -9.81
N SER A 156 -10.74 13.78 -9.56
CA SER A 156 -12.14 13.93 -10.02
C SER A 156 -12.17 14.02 -11.55
N GLU A 157 -13.29 13.61 -12.16
CA GLU A 157 -13.45 13.71 -13.62
C GLU A 157 -13.26 15.14 -14.12
N GLN A 158 -13.77 16.14 -13.38
CA GLN A 158 -13.53 17.55 -13.67
C GLN A 158 -12.02 17.87 -13.72
N LYS A 159 -11.22 17.34 -12.78
CA LYS A 159 -9.79 17.61 -12.74
C LYS A 159 -9.04 16.92 -13.88
N LYS A 160 -9.47 15.72 -14.27
CA LYS A 160 -8.93 15.01 -15.44
C LYS A 160 -9.19 15.80 -16.72
N ASP A 161 -10.39 16.36 -16.86
CA ASP A 161 -10.78 17.20 -17.99
C ASP A 161 -9.94 18.48 -18.07
N GLU A 162 -9.72 19.16 -16.95
CA GLU A 162 -8.84 20.33 -16.87
C GLU A 162 -7.40 20.00 -17.31
N ILE A 163 -6.85 18.88 -16.85
CA ILE A 163 -5.49 18.45 -17.22
C ILE A 163 -5.42 18.11 -18.71
N ALA A 164 -6.39 17.36 -19.24
CA ALA A 164 -6.45 16.99 -20.64
C ALA A 164 -6.57 18.22 -21.55
N GLU A 165 -7.37 19.22 -21.14
CA GLU A 165 -7.58 20.45 -21.89
C GLU A 165 -6.34 21.34 -21.89
N HIS A 166 -5.70 21.53 -20.73
CA HIS A 166 -4.43 22.25 -20.64
C HIS A 166 -3.33 21.55 -21.46
N PHE A 167 -3.23 20.23 -21.37
CA PHE A 167 -2.27 19.44 -22.14
C PHE A 167 -2.49 19.58 -23.65
N THR A 168 -3.74 19.47 -24.11
CA THR A 168 -4.09 19.65 -25.52
C THR A 168 -3.74 21.06 -26.01
N HIS A 169 -4.01 22.08 -25.19
CA HIS A 169 -3.62 23.46 -25.52
C HIS A 169 -2.11 23.61 -25.70
N GLN A 170 -1.30 23.04 -24.79
CA GLN A 170 0.17 23.09 -24.88
C GLN A 170 0.71 22.41 -26.15
N ILE A 171 0.16 21.24 -26.51
CA ILE A 171 0.54 20.55 -27.76
C ILE A 171 0.13 21.40 -28.97
N THR A 172 -1.13 21.86 -29.03
CA THR A 172 -1.62 22.70 -30.12
C THR A 172 -0.78 23.97 -30.30
N SER A 173 -0.44 24.67 -29.21
CA SER A 173 0.42 25.85 -29.26
C SER A 173 1.85 25.53 -29.72
N SER A 174 2.39 24.37 -29.35
CA SER A 174 3.76 23.96 -29.70
C SER A 174 3.90 23.55 -31.18
N PHE A 175 2.85 23.01 -31.79
CA PHE A 175 2.89 22.45 -33.14
C PHE A 175 2.02 23.18 -34.17
N GLY A 176 1.31 24.24 -33.76
CA GLY A 176 0.45 25.03 -34.65
C GLY A 176 -0.74 24.24 -35.22
N THR A 177 -1.12 23.14 -34.59
CA THR A 177 -2.17 22.23 -35.07
C THR A 177 -3.54 22.68 -34.55
N THR A 178 -4.59 22.56 -35.36
CA THR A 178 -5.97 22.79 -34.90
C THR A 178 -6.31 21.78 -33.79
N ARG A 179 -7.06 22.23 -32.76
CA ARG A 179 -7.55 21.40 -31.64
C ARG A 179 -8.03 20.07 -32.17
N ASN A 180 -7.35 18.99 -31.80
CA ASN A 180 -7.72 17.65 -32.22
C ASN A 180 -8.37 16.92 -31.04
N ASP A 181 -9.67 16.69 -31.14
CA ASP A 181 -10.44 15.95 -30.14
C ASP A 181 -9.83 14.57 -29.85
N GLN A 182 -9.12 13.97 -30.82
CA GLN A 182 -8.39 12.71 -30.62
C GLN A 182 -7.26 12.84 -29.58
N VAL A 183 -6.58 13.99 -29.47
CA VAL A 183 -5.54 14.21 -28.43
C VAL A 183 -6.18 14.39 -27.07
N LYS A 184 -7.31 15.10 -27.01
CA LYS A 184 -8.04 15.28 -25.75
C LYS A 184 -8.50 13.92 -25.22
N GLU A 185 -9.09 13.08 -26.08
CA GLU A 185 -9.53 11.74 -25.71
C GLU A 185 -8.36 10.79 -25.38
N ALA A 186 -7.25 10.86 -26.13
CA ALA A 186 -6.04 10.10 -25.80
C ALA A 186 -5.42 10.55 -24.46
N ALA A 187 -5.40 11.86 -24.19
CA ALA A 187 -4.93 12.41 -22.92
C ALA A 187 -5.82 11.96 -21.76
N LYS A 188 -7.15 12.03 -21.90
CA LYS A 188 -8.09 11.52 -20.88
C LYS A 188 -7.90 10.03 -20.64
N THR A 189 -7.76 9.24 -21.70
CA THR A 189 -7.51 7.80 -21.61
C THR A 189 -6.23 7.50 -20.86
N TYR A 190 -5.15 8.24 -21.15
CA TYR A 190 -3.88 8.08 -20.45
C TYR A 190 -3.95 8.55 -18.99
N ILE A 191 -4.61 9.67 -18.69
CA ILE A 191 -4.86 10.14 -17.32
C ILE A 191 -5.63 9.09 -16.51
N ASN A 192 -6.64 8.44 -17.11
CA ASN A 192 -7.39 7.37 -16.45
C ASN A 192 -6.52 6.14 -16.13
N LYS A 193 -5.59 5.78 -17.02
CA LYS A 193 -4.60 4.73 -16.73
C LYS A 193 -3.69 5.14 -15.56
N LEU A 194 -3.22 6.39 -15.54
CA LEU A 194 -2.37 6.95 -14.48
C LEU A 194 -3.10 7.10 -13.13
N ASP A 195 -4.42 7.25 -13.15
CA ASP A 195 -5.24 7.36 -11.94
C ASP A 195 -5.16 6.10 -11.05
N ASN A 196 -4.89 4.94 -11.67
CA ASN A 196 -4.68 3.66 -10.98
C ASN A 196 -3.22 3.43 -10.56
N PHE A 197 -2.29 4.34 -10.87
CA PHE A 197 -0.85 4.20 -10.58
C PHE A 197 -0.42 5.09 -9.40
N GLU A 198 0.30 4.56 -8.40
CA GLU A 198 0.62 5.32 -7.18
C GLU A 198 1.96 6.07 -7.19
N GLY A 199 2.83 5.86 -8.19
CA GLY A 199 4.18 6.45 -8.29
C GLY A 199 4.52 7.11 -9.64
N ILE A 200 5.66 7.81 -9.70
CA ILE A 200 6.28 8.34 -10.94
C ILE A 200 7.27 7.31 -11.53
N ASP A 201 6.97 6.02 -11.41
CA ASP A 201 8.00 5.03 -11.70
C ASP A 201 8.40 5.10 -13.19
N THR A 202 9.67 4.85 -13.49
CA THR A 202 10.25 4.84 -14.85
C THR A 202 9.55 3.88 -15.82
N GLN A 203 8.66 3.03 -15.30
CA GLN A 203 7.76 2.16 -16.06
C GLN A 203 6.53 2.89 -16.64
N CYS A 204 6.32 4.20 -16.39
CA CYS A 204 5.23 4.98 -17.02
C CYS A 204 5.22 4.87 -18.56
N ALA A 205 6.38 4.56 -19.17
CA ALA A 205 6.54 4.31 -20.60
C ALA A 205 5.77 3.06 -21.09
N THR A 206 5.59 2.02 -20.27
CA THR A 206 4.85 0.80 -20.67
C THR A 206 3.34 1.00 -20.71
N LEU A 207 2.83 2.02 -20.02
CA LEU A 207 1.41 2.42 -20.05
C LEU A 207 1.04 3.21 -21.31
N PHE A 208 2.07 3.69 -22.01
CA PHE A 208 1.96 4.46 -23.25
C PHE A 208 2.02 3.50 -24.44
N ASP A 209 0.92 2.78 -24.63
CA ASP A 209 0.78 1.77 -25.69
C ASP A 209 0.79 2.38 -27.10
N ASP A 210 0.89 1.52 -28.12
CA ASP A 210 0.99 1.94 -29.52
C ASP A 210 -0.25 2.74 -29.98
N SER A 211 -1.42 2.51 -29.38
CA SER A 211 -2.64 3.29 -29.67
C SER A 211 -2.49 4.74 -29.19
N LEU A 212 -2.02 4.93 -27.95
CA LEU A 212 -1.73 6.25 -27.42
C LEU A 212 -0.59 6.92 -28.17
N LYS A 213 0.51 6.19 -28.41
CA LYS A 213 1.65 6.68 -29.22
C LYS A 213 1.18 7.16 -30.58
N ASN A 214 0.36 6.37 -31.29
CA ASN A 214 -0.18 6.74 -32.60
C ASN A 214 -1.10 7.97 -32.52
N ALA A 215 -1.91 8.11 -31.48
CA ALA A 215 -2.77 9.28 -31.31
C ALA A 215 -1.95 10.57 -31.07
N PHE A 216 -0.94 10.52 -30.20
CA PHE A 216 -0.04 11.65 -29.96
C PHE A 216 0.91 11.91 -31.14
N GLN A 217 1.38 10.87 -31.81
CA GLN A 217 2.16 10.97 -33.04
C GLN A 217 1.32 11.62 -34.13
N THR A 218 0.13 11.13 -34.47
CA THR A 218 -0.72 11.68 -35.55
C THR A 218 -0.90 13.19 -35.46
N VAL A 219 -0.97 13.76 -34.25
CA VAL A 219 -1.11 15.22 -34.07
C VAL A 219 0.22 15.96 -34.10
N THR A 220 1.32 15.30 -33.76
CA THR A 220 2.68 15.84 -33.92
C THR A 220 3.25 15.60 -35.33
N THR A 221 2.72 14.65 -36.10
CA THR A 221 3.14 14.31 -37.48
C THR A 221 2.72 15.38 -38.50
N ASN A 222 1.63 16.10 -38.24
CA ASN A 222 1.32 17.33 -39.01
C ASN A 222 2.40 18.43 -38.85
N ALA A 223 3.31 18.28 -37.88
CA ALA A 223 4.48 19.13 -37.65
C ALA A 223 5.82 18.48 -38.04
N TYR A 224 5.82 17.65 -39.10
CA TYR A 224 6.90 17.51 -40.11
C TYR A 224 7.63 16.16 -40.24
N ASN A 225 7.83 15.78 -41.51
CA ASN A 225 8.67 14.73 -42.09
C ASN A 225 10.19 14.80 -41.71
N LYS A 226 10.56 14.84 -40.43
CA LYS A 226 11.98 14.92 -40.00
C LYS A 226 12.32 14.00 -38.82
N GLY A 227 12.02 12.70 -38.93
CA GLY A 227 12.68 11.64 -38.15
C GLY A 227 12.49 11.73 -36.62
N GLN A 228 11.26 11.52 -36.14
CA GLN A 228 10.90 11.75 -34.74
C GLN A 228 10.15 10.58 -34.10
N GLU A 229 10.89 9.68 -33.45
CA GLU A 229 10.32 8.67 -32.53
C GLU A 229 10.18 9.22 -31.08
N TYR A 230 10.85 10.32 -30.74
CA TYR A 230 11.04 10.75 -29.34
C TYR A 230 9.99 11.71 -28.75
N TRP A 231 9.09 12.29 -29.55
CA TRP A 231 8.20 13.37 -29.06
C TRP A 231 6.96 12.86 -28.34
N ALA A 232 6.39 11.75 -28.82
CA ALA A 232 5.28 11.08 -28.15
C ALA A 232 5.65 10.65 -26.72
N GLU A 233 6.87 10.12 -26.53
CA GLU A 233 7.39 9.78 -25.21
C GLU A 233 7.58 11.01 -24.31
N PHE A 234 8.16 12.10 -24.84
CA PHE A 234 8.31 13.35 -24.11
C PHE A 234 6.98 13.89 -23.57
N TRP A 235 5.95 13.93 -24.42
CA TRP A 235 4.62 14.40 -24.02
C TRP A 235 3.90 13.42 -23.07
N GLY A 236 4.08 12.11 -23.25
CA GLY A 236 3.64 11.11 -22.28
C GLY A 236 4.25 11.32 -20.90
N HIS A 237 5.56 11.58 -20.82
CA HIS A 237 6.25 11.89 -19.57
C HIS A 237 5.77 13.19 -18.93
N TYR A 238 5.55 14.24 -19.73
CA TYR A 238 4.98 15.49 -19.24
C TYR A 238 3.60 15.28 -18.59
N LEU A 239 2.73 14.51 -19.24
CA LEU A 239 1.40 14.20 -18.72
C LEU A 239 1.44 13.32 -17.45
N CYS A 240 2.30 12.29 -17.42
CA CYS A 240 2.55 11.46 -16.23
C CYS A 240 3.00 12.32 -15.04
N ARG A 241 3.95 13.24 -15.25
CA ARG A 241 4.42 14.17 -14.20
C ARG A 241 3.32 15.10 -13.72
N ARG A 242 2.50 15.64 -14.62
CA ARG A 242 1.41 16.56 -14.27
C ARG A 242 0.33 15.87 -13.43
N VAL A 243 -0.10 14.68 -13.82
CA VAL A 243 -1.08 13.88 -13.07
C VAL A 243 -0.55 13.54 -11.68
N TYR A 244 0.73 13.15 -11.58
CA TYR A 244 1.34 12.85 -10.29
C TYR A 244 1.35 14.06 -9.33
N GLN A 245 1.71 15.25 -9.82
CA GLN A 245 1.71 16.46 -8.99
C GLN A 245 0.33 16.74 -8.39
N GLU A 246 -0.73 16.58 -9.17
CA GLU A 246 -2.10 16.76 -8.69
C GLU A 246 -2.49 15.69 -7.67
N LYS A 247 -2.13 14.42 -7.89
CA LYS A 247 -2.35 13.34 -6.91
C LYS A 247 -1.58 13.58 -5.61
N LEU A 248 -0.36 14.12 -5.68
CA LEU A 248 0.43 14.48 -4.50
C LEU A 248 -0.23 15.62 -3.72
N ALA A 249 -0.74 16.64 -4.41
CA ALA A 249 -1.49 17.72 -3.78
C ALA A 249 -2.77 17.20 -3.09
N LEU A 250 -3.52 16.29 -3.73
CA LEU A 250 -4.66 15.63 -3.11
C LEU A 250 -4.27 14.82 -1.87
N LYS A 251 -3.18 14.04 -1.93
CA LYS A 251 -2.67 13.29 -0.78
C LYS A 251 -2.35 14.21 0.40
N ASN A 252 -1.71 15.35 0.14
CA ASN A 252 -1.39 16.31 1.19
C ASN A 252 -2.65 16.91 1.84
N ILE A 253 -3.63 17.34 1.03
CA ILE A 253 -4.93 17.85 1.53
C ILE A 253 -5.64 16.78 2.38
N ASN A 254 -5.61 15.53 1.93
CA ASN A 254 -6.22 14.42 2.64
C ASN A 254 -5.50 14.14 3.97
N GLN A 255 -4.17 14.21 3.99
CA GLN A 255 -3.37 14.04 5.19
C GLN A 255 -3.64 15.14 6.22
N GLU A 256 -3.79 16.39 5.78
CA GLU A 256 -4.19 17.51 6.65
C GLU A 256 -5.56 17.27 7.28
N LYS A 257 -6.55 16.82 6.50
CA LYS A 257 -7.89 16.49 7.01
C LYS A 257 -7.85 15.35 8.03
N ILE A 258 -7.07 14.30 7.78
CA ILE A 258 -6.88 13.20 8.75
C ILE A 258 -6.29 13.74 10.06
N THR A 259 -5.27 14.60 9.96
CA THR A 259 -4.60 15.19 11.12
C THR A 259 -5.55 16.07 11.93
N GLN A 260 -6.41 16.86 11.27
CA GLN A 260 -7.45 17.66 11.92
C GLN A 260 -8.48 16.78 12.64
N LEU A 261 -8.94 15.70 12.02
CA LEU A 261 -9.87 14.75 12.63
C LEU A 261 -9.25 14.07 13.85
N GLN A 262 -8.00 13.62 13.77
CA GLN A 262 -7.26 13.03 14.89
C GLN A 262 -7.15 14.00 16.07
N THR A 263 -6.86 15.27 15.78
CA THR A 263 -6.79 16.33 16.80
C THR A 263 -8.14 16.52 17.49
N LYS A 264 -9.25 16.56 16.73
CA LYS A 264 -10.61 16.69 17.28
C LYS A 264 -10.99 15.50 18.15
N ILE A 265 -10.63 14.28 17.73
CA ILE A 265 -10.84 13.06 18.52
C ILE A 265 -10.08 13.14 19.85
N GLN A 266 -8.82 13.57 19.82
CA GLN A 266 -8.01 13.70 21.03
C GLN A 266 -8.57 14.75 22.00
N GLN A 267 -9.06 15.88 21.49
CA GLN A 267 -9.72 16.91 22.30
C GLN A 267 -10.98 16.37 22.99
N LEU A 268 -11.82 15.62 22.25
CA LEU A 268 -13.01 14.99 22.82
C LEU A 268 -12.66 13.97 23.90
N GLN A 269 -11.60 13.18 23.72
CA GLN A 269 -11.10 12.25 24.74
C GLN A 269 -10.68 12.97 26.03
N GLN A 270 -9.97 14.10 25.90
CA GLN A 270 -9.58 14.91 27.05
C GLN A 270 -10.78 15.51 27.80
N GLN A 271 -11.79 16.00 27.07
CA GLN A 271 -13.03 16.51 27.68
C GLN A 271 -13.78 15.42 28.44
N ILE A 272 -13.88 14.22 27.88
CA ILE A 272 -14.51 13.08 28.56
C ILE A 272 -13.76 12.75 29.86
N GLN A 273 -12.42 12.73 29.82
CA GLN A 273 -11.60 12.46 31.01
C GLN A 273 -11.78 13.52 32.10
N GLN A 274 -11.91 14.80 31.73
CA GLN A 274 -12.18 15.89 32.69
C GLN A 274 -13.55 15.76 33.36
N LEU A 275 -14.57 15.28 32.65
CA LEU A 275 -15.91 15.07 33.20
C LEU A 275 -16.02 13.83 34.11
N GLN A 276 -15.00 12.97 34.12
CA GLN A 276 -14.92 11.76 34.93
C GLN A 276 -14.19 11.95 36.27
N MET A 277 -13.59 13.13 36.50
CA MET A 277 -12.96 13.54 37.76
C MET A 277 -13.91 14.40 38.59
#